data_AF-A0A1Q4YKH8-F1
#
_entry.id   AF-A0A1Q4YKH8-F1
#
_cell.length_a   1.000
_cell.length_b   1.000
_cell.length_c   1.000
_cell.angle_alpha   90.00
_cell.angle_beta   90.00
_cell.angle_gamma   90.00
#
_symmetry.space_group_name_H-M   'P 1'
#
loop_
_entity.id
_entity.type
_entity.pdbx_description
1 polymer ?
#
loop_
_entity_poly.entity_id
_entity_poly.type
_entity_poly.pdbx_seq_one_letter_code
_entity_poly.pdbx_strand_id
1 'polypeptide(L)'
;MTRSALPDEFAFLAHLGGEPTLEQAKALTRTSLAVPPLRVWLGEERRRTARALLDGPYDRSDIGTVMGVSKQRVSDIACAQPREATLPEQFADLAHLAGEPTLEQAGALTRTSLAVGPLLAWLRDGRQRTVRALLDGPYDRSDIGTALDVSNQRVSDIAAGHLGPWARGQARKARPQA
;
A
#
# COMPACT_ATOMS: atom_id res chain seq x y z
N MET A 1 0.05 22.15 5.69
CA MET A 1 -0.13 21.10 4.67
C MET A 1 -1.19 20.13 5.18
N THR A 2 -2.31 20.00 4.48
CA THR A 2 -3.42 19.11 4.84
C THR A 2 -3.02 17.68 4.49
N ARG A 3 -3.30 16.72 5.39
CA ARG A 3 -3.05 15.29 5.14
C ARG A 3 -3.80 14.85 3.90
N SER A 4 -3.20 13.98 3.09
CA SER A 4 -3.95 13.29 2.03
C SER A 4 -5.15 12.53 2.63
N ALA A 5 -6.22 12.32 1.87
CA ALA A 5 -7.31 11.47 2.35
C ALA A 5 -6.84 10.00 2.46
N LEU A 6 -7.29 9.30 3.50
CA LEU A 6 -7.11 7.85 3.59
C LEU A 6 -8.12 7.20 2.63
N PRO A 7 -7.71 6.29 1.74
CA PRO A 7 -8.66 5.60 0.88
C PRO A 7 -9.63 4.74 1.70
N ASP A 8 -10.88 4.65 1.26
CA ASP A 8 -11.95 3.96 1.98
C ASP A 8 -11.63 2.48 2.22
N GLU A 9 -10.94 1.82 1.29
CA GLU A 9 -10.52 0.42 1.42
C GLU A 9 -9.56 0.19 2.60
N PHE A 10 -8.97 1.26 3.12
CA PHE A 10 -8.04 1.23 4.24
C PHE A 10 -8.54 2.03 5.44
N ALA A 11 -9.85 2.32 5.54
CA ALA A 11 -10.42 3.12 6.61
C ALA A 11 -10.09 2.60 8.03
N PHE A 12 -9.88 1.28 8.20
CA PHE A 12 -9.44 0.67 9.46
C PHE A 12 -8.09 1.21 9.97
N LEU A 13 -7.25 1.77 9.08
CA LEU A 13 -5.99 2.43 9.43
C LEU A 13 -6.16 3.89 9.90
N ALA A 14 -7.38 4.42 10.01
CA ALA A 14 -7.62 5.79 10.45
C ALA A 14 -7.02 6.09 11.83
N HIS A 15 -6.88 5.09 12.69
CA HIS A 15 -6.22 5.21 13.99
C HIS A 15 -4.74 5.65 13.88
N LEU A 16 -4.06 5.36 12.74
CA LEU A 16 -2.72 5.89 12.44
C LEU A 16 -2.74 7.39 12.08
N GLY A 17 -3.90 8.02 12.24
CA GLY A 17 -4.23 9.40 11.99
C GLY A 17 -3.83 10.38 13.09
N GLY A 18 -3.60 9.87 14.30
CA GLY A 18 -3.65 10.61 15.56
C GLY A 18 -2.45 11.47 15.91
N GLU A 19 -2.37 11.85 17.20
CA GLU A 19 -1.34 12.74 17.77
C GLU A 19 0.08 12.21 17.55
N PRO A 20 1.06 13.10 17.33
CA PRO A 20 2.42 12.70 17.04
C PRO A 20 3.11 12.16 18.29
N THR A 21 3.25 10.84 18.35
CA THR A 21 3.97 10.11 19.40
C THR A 21 5.01 9.18 18.78
N LEU A 22 5.98 8.69 19.58
CA LEU A 22 6.92 7.67 19.13
C LEU A 22 6.21 6.38 18.69
N GLU A 23 5.16 5.97 19.40
CA GLU A 23 4.36 4.79 19.01
C GLU A 23 3.64 5.01 17.68
N GLN A 24 3.11 6.21 17.45
CA GLN A 24 2.51 6.58 16.17
C GLN A 24 3.54 6.52 15.03
N ALA A 25 4.75 7.03 15.25
CA ALA A 25 5.84 6.97 14.28
C ALA A 25 6.27 5.53 13.97
N LYS A 26 6.34 4.66 14.99
CA LYS A 26 6.61 3.23 14.84
C LYS A 26 5.52 2.54 14.02
N ALA A 27 4.25 2.76 14.36
CA ALA A 27 3.11 2.16 13.68
C ALA A 27 3.05 2.56 12.20
N LEU A 28 3.25 3.84 11.88
CA LEU A 28 3.33 4.34 10.50
C LEU A 28 4.51 3.73 9.72
N THR A 29 5.66 3.58 10.38
CA THR A 29 6.86 2.98 9.76
C THR A 29 6.63 1.50 9.46
N ARG A 30 6.15 0.71 10.43
CA ARG A 30 5.84 -0.72 10.24
C ARG A 30 4.80 -0.92 9.14
N THR A 31 3.70 -0.17 9.18
CA THR A 31 2.64 -0.25 8.16
C THR A 31 3.17 0.11 6.77
N SER A 32 4.01 1.15 6.66
CA SER A 32 4.64 1.52 5.39
C SER A 32 5.57 0.44 4.85
N LEU A 33 6.27 -0.32 5.70
CA LEU A 33 7.14 -1.42 5.31
C LEU A 33 6.35 -2.68 4.92
N ALA A 34 5.12 -2.83 5.42
CA ALA A 34 4.21 -3.91 5.05
C ALA A 34 3.49 -3.71 3.70
N VAL A 35 3.53 -2.51 3.11
CA VAL A 35 2.86 -2.22 1.83
C VAL A 35 3.41 -3.05 0.65
N PRO A 36 4.74 -3.22 0.45
CA PRO A 36 5.22 -4.06 -0.65
C PRO A 36 4.77 -5.53 -0.54
N PRO A 37 4.87 -6.22 0.62
CA PRO A 37 4.24 -7.52 0.81
C PRO A 37 2.73 -7.53 0.53
N LEU A 38 1.98 -6.52 0.99
CA LEU A 38 0.55 -6.38 0.67
C LEU A 38 0.30 -6.34 -0.84
N ARG A 39 1.12 -5.61 -1.61
CA ARG A 39 0.99 -5.56 -3.09
C ARG A 39 1.20 -6.92 -3.74
N VAL A 40 2.13 -7.71 -3.22
CA VAL A 40 2.37 -9.07 -3.71
C VAL A 40 1.16 -9.94 -3.39
N TRP A 41 0.65 -9.88 -2.16
CA TRP A 41 -0.53 -10.62 -1.74
C TRP A 41 -1.78 -10.27 -2.55
N LEU A 42 -2.10 -8.98 -2.71
CA LEU A 42 -3.23 -8.54 -3.55
C LEU A 42 -3.06 -9.00 -5.01
N GLY A 43 -1.83 -9.02 -5.53
CA GLY A 43 -1.55 -9.51 -6.88
C GLY A 43 -1.84 -11.01 -7.02
N GLU A 44 -1.46 -11.80 -6.02
CA GLU A 44 -1.69 -13.24 -5.97
C GLU A 44 -3.17 -13.58 -5.81
N GLU A 45 -3.91 -12.89 -4.93
CA GLU A 45 -5.36 -13.10 -4.77
C GLU A 45 -6.14 -12.70 -6.03
N ARG A 46 -5.74 -11.62 -6.71
CA ARG A 46 -6.32 -11.25 -8.02
C ARG A 46 -6.06 -12.32 -9.07
N ARG A 47 -4.85 -12.89 -9.11
CA ARG A 47 -4.51 -13.98 -10.03
C ARG A 47 -5.36 -15.22 -9.77
N ARG A 48 -5.46 -15.66 -8.51
CA ARG A 48 -6.26 -16.82 -8.10
C ARG A 48 -7.73 -16.63 -8.48
N THR A 49 -8.28 -15.47 -8.14
CA THR A 49 -9.67 -15.12 -8.44
C THR A 49 -9.93 -15.09 -9.95
N ALA A 50 -9.11 -14.37 -10.72
CA ALA A 50 -9.27 -14.27 -12.17
C ALA A 50 -9.15 -15.64 -12.85
N ARG A 51 -8.21 -16.49 -12.41
CA ARG A 51 -8.04 -17.84 -12.95
C ARG A 51 -9.27 -18.72 -12.69
N ALA A 52 -9.74 -18.75 -11.45
CA ALA A 52 -10.91 -19.56 -11.09
C ALA A 52 -12.19 -19.10 -11.82
N LEU A 53 -12.37 -17.79 -12.01
CA LEU A 53 -13.51 -17.27 -12.78
C LEU A 53 -13.45 -17.69 -14.26
N LEU A 54 -12.25 -17.69 -14.86
CA LEU A 54 -12.05 -18.13 -16.25
C LEU A 54 -12.17 -19.65 -16.44
N ASP A 55 -11.90 -20.43 -15.39
CA ASP A 55 -12.16 -21.88 -15.38
C ASP A 55 -13.66 -22.17 -15.21
N GLY A 56 -14.46 -21.16 -14.87
CA GLY A 56 -15.92 -21.21 -14.71
C GLY A 56 -16.69 -20.69 -15.93
N PRO A 57 -17.91 -20.14 -15.71
CA PRO A 57 -18.78 -19.72 -16.80
C PRO A 57 -18.45 -18.32 -17.36
N TYR A 58 -17.50 -17.59 -16.77
CA TYR A 58 -17.23 -16.20 -17.10
C TYR A 58 -16.13 -16.07 -18.16
N ASP A 59 -16.32 -15.13 -19.08
CA ASP A 59 -15.29 -14.80 -20.05
C ASP A 59 -14.39 -13.63 -19.58
N ARG A 60 -13.34 -13.33 -20.35
CA ARG A 60 -12.41 -12.23 -20.03
C ARG A 60 -13.06 -10.85 -20.08
N SER A 61 -14.14 -10.69 -20.84
CA SER A 61 -14.88 -9.44 -20.98
C SER A 61 -15.77 -9.20 -19.76
N ASP A 62 -16.45 -10.23 -19.27
CA ASP A 62 -17.26 -10.20 -18.05
C ASP A 62 -16.39 -9.77 -16.86
N ILE A 63 -15.27 -10.48 -16.67
CA ILE A 63 -14.31 -10.22 -15.59
C ILE A 63 -13.68 -8.84 -15.76
N GLY A 64 -13.30 -8.47 -16.99
CA GLY A 64 -12.70 -7.18 -17.30
C GLY A 64 -13.61 -6.00 -16.96
N THR A 65 -14.91 -6.14 -17.22
CA THR A 65 -15.93 -5.14 -16.89
C THR A 65 -15.99 -4.89 -15.39
N VAL A 66 -16.06 -5.95 -14.57
CA VAL A 66 -16.16 -5.82 -13.11
C VAL A 66 -14.86 -5.33 -12.47
N MET A 67 -13.71 -5.74 -13.03
CA MET A 67 -12.39 -5.28 -12.58
C MET A 67 -12.05 -3.87 -13.10
N GLY A 68 -12.78 -3.33 -14.07
CA GLY A 68 -12.44 -2.07 -14.73
C GLY A 68 -11.11 -2.13 -15.50
N VAL A 69 -10.77 -3.28 -16.09
CA VAL A 69 -9.54 -3.48 -16.87
C VAL A 69 -9.84 -4.16 -18.21
N SER A 70 -8.89 -4.08 -19.16
CA SER A 70 -9.07 -4.72 -20.46
C SER A 70 -9.07 -6.25 -20.37
N LYS A 71 -9.71 -6.92 -21.34
CA LYS A 71 -9.67 -8.39 -21.47
C LYS A 71 -8.24 -8.95 -21.53
N GLN A 72 -7.32 -8.23 -22.16
CA GLN A 72 -5.91 -8.60 -22.19
C GLN A 72 -5.31 -8.55 -20.80
N ARG A 73 -5.62 -7.50 -20.03
CA ARG A 73 -5.14 -7.35 -18.66
C ARG A 73 -5.66 -8.46 -17.75
N VAL A 74 -6.90 -8.90 -17.91
CA VAL A 74 -7.43 -10.09 -17.22
C VAL A 74 -6.59 -11.33 -17.55
N SER A 75 -6.27 -11.54 -18.84
CA SER A 75 -5.41 -12.64 -19.27
C SER A 75 -4.02 -12.56 -18.66
N ASP A 76 -3.39 -11.38 -18.66
CA ASP A 76 -2.06 -11.18 -18.07
C ASP A 76 -2.06 -11.46 -16.57
N ILE A 77 -3.13 -11.09 -15.87
CA ILE A 77 -3.29 -11.36 -14.44
C ILE A 77 -3.43 -12.86 -14.20
N ALA A 78 -4.32 -13.55 -14.91
CA ALA A 78 -4.57 -14.98 -14.74
C ALA A 78 -3.34 -15.85 -15.08
N CYS A 79 -2.58 -15.45 -16.09
CA CYS A 79 -1.36 -16.13 -16.54
C CYS A 79 -0.08 -15.72 -15.78
N ALA A 80 -0.17 -14.79 -14.84
CA ALA A 80 0.99 -14.39 -14.04
C ALA A 80 1.58 -15.59 -13.29
N GLN A 81 2.90 -15.57 -13.09
CA GLN A 81 3.56 -16.62 -12.31
C GLN A 81 3.07 -16.56 -10.86
N PRO A 82 2.72 -17.72 -10.25
CA PRO A 82 2.34 -17.78 -8.86
C PRO A 82 3.47 -17.27 -7.98
N ARG A 83 3.11 -16.57 -6.91
CA ARG A 83 4.06 -16.11 -5.90
C ARG A 83 3.57 -16.51 -4.54
N GLU A 84 4.50 -16.95 -3.70
CA GLU A 84 4.20 -17.08 -2.29
C GLU A 84 3.95 -15.70 -1.70
N ALA A 85 2.80 -15.54 -1.07
CA ALA A 85 2.36 -14.26 -0.54
C ALA A 85 1.53 -14.48 0.71
N THR A 86 1.93 -13.84 1.80
CA THR A 86 1.22 -13.85 3.07
C THR A 86 0.68 -12.45 3.33
N LEU A 87 -0.58 -12.37 3.78
CA LEU A 87 -1.18 -11.11 4.18
C LEU A 87 -0.41 -10.57 5.40
N PRO A 88 0.17 -9.36 5.34
CA PRO A 88 0.84 -8.79 6.49
C PRO A 88 -0.17 -8.47 7.59
N GLU A 89 0.23 -8.68 8.84
CA GLU A 89 -0.62 -8.50 10.03
C GLU A 89 -1.28 -7.11 10.10
N GLN A 90 -0.56 -6.06 9.66
CA GLN A 90 -1.08 -4.68 9.65
C GLN A 90 -2.29 -4.50 8.72
N PHE A 91 -2.55 -5.47 7.85
CA PHE A 91 -3.65 -5.49 6.90
C PHE A 91 -4.56 -6.70 7.11
N ALA A 92 -4.57 -7.29 8.31
CA ALA A 92 -5.40 -8.46 8.62
C ALA A 92 -6.89 -8.25 8.32
N ASP A 93 -7.39 -7.02 8.44
CA ASP A 93 -8.78 -6.67 8.07
C ASP A 93 -9.10 -6.95 6.58
N LEU A 94 -8.10 -7.05 5.71
CA LEU A 94 -8.28 -7.42 4.30
C LEU A 94 -8.41 -8.93 4.07
N ALA A 95 -8.33 -9.77 5.11
CA ALA A 95 -8.44 -11.22 4.97
C ALA A 95 -9.78 -11.66 4.34
N HIS A 96 -10.85 -10.87 4.52
CA HIS A 96 -12.13 -11.11 3.86
C HIS A 96 -12.05 -11.05 2.32
N LEU A 97 -10.99 -10.45 1.76
CA LEU A 97 -10.75 -10.43 0.33
C LEU A 97 -10.09 -11.72 -0.20
N ALA A 98 -9.70 -12.63 0.69
CA ALA A 98 -9.41 -14.00 0.32
C ALA A 98 -10.68 -14.84 0.53
N GLY A 99 -11.01 -15.70 -0.43
CA GLY A 99 -12.23 -16.50 -0.33
C GLY A 99 -12.67 -17.09 -1.66
N GLU A 100 -13.95 -17.41 -1.74
CA GLU A 100 -14.55 -17.97 -2.94
C GLU A 100 -14.45 -16.98 -4.12
N PRO A 101 -13.94 -17.42 -5.28
CA PRO A 101 -13.82 -16.56 -6.45
C PRO A 101 -15.18 -16.13 -6.99
N THR A 102 -15.53 -14.85 -6.82
CA THR A 102 -16.72 -14.22 -7.41
C THR A 102 -16.34 -12.98 -8.23
N LEU A 103 -17.24 -12.53 -9.10
CA LEU A 103 -17.04 -11.28 -9.84
C LEU A 103 -16.92 -10.09 -8.87
N GLU A 104 -17.76 -10.04 -7.83
CA GLU A 104 -17.68 -9.02 -6.79
C GLU A 104 -16.30 -8.99 -6.13
N GLN A 105 -15.76 -10.18 -5.82
CA GLN A 105 -14.44 -10.35 -5.24
C GLN A 105 -13.33 -9.82 -6.16
N ALA A 106 -13.41 -10.11 -7.46
CA ALA A 106 -12.46 -9.60 -8.45
C ALA A 106 -12.48 -8.06 -8.55
N GLY A 107 -13.67 -7.46 -8.47
CA GLY A 107 -13.86 -6.02 -8.42
C GLY A 107 -13.27 -5.41 -7.15
N ALA A 108 -13.58 -5.97 -5.98
CA ALA A 108 -13.08 -5.51 -4.69
C ALA A 108 -11.54 -5.56 -4.62
N LEU A 109 -10.94 -6.69 -4.97
CA LEU A 109 -9.48 -6.83 -5.04
C LEU A 109 -8.82 -5.83 -5.99
N THR A 110 -9.48 -5.50 -7.11
CA THR A 110 -8.94 -4.52 -8.05
C THR A 110 -8.99 -3.11 -7.49
N ARG A 111 -10.10 -2.69 -6.87
CA ARG A 111 -10.21 -1.39 -6.20
C ARG A 111 -9.17 -1.25 -5.09
N THR A 112 -9.08 -2.24 -4.19
CA THR A 112 -8.09 -2.26 -3.11
C THR A 112 -6.67 -2.19 -3.65
N SER A 113 -6.36 -2.93 -4.74
CA SER A 113 -5.05 -2.88 -5.39
C SER A 113 -4.70 -1.51 -5.96
N LEU A 114 -5.67 -0.76 -6.47
CA LEU A 114 -5.46 0.60 -6.99
C LEU A 114 -5.27 1.60 -5.84
N ALA A 115 -6.00 1.42 -4.74
CA ALA A 115 -5.93 2.25 -3.53
C ALA A 115 -4.58 2.15 -2.78
N VAL A 116 -3.76 1.11 -3.02
CA VAL A 116 -2.44 0.98 -2.38
C VAL A 116 -1.49 2.15 -2.70
N GLY A 117 -1.59 2.73 -3.90
CA GLY A 117 -0.78 3.91 -4.28
C GLY A 117 -1.08 5.11 -3.37
N PRO A 118 -2.34 5.57 -3.34
CA PRO A 118 -2.83 6.57 -2.40
C PRO A 118 -2.54 6.25 -0.92
N LEU A 119 -2.74 5.01 -0.47
CA LEU A 119 -2.38 4.58 0.89
C LEU A 119 -0.91 4.86 1.20
N LEU A 120 0.00 4.50 0.30
CA LEU A 120 1.43 4.70 0.52
C LEU A 120 1.79 6.19 0.58
N ALA A 121 1.11 7.04 -0.19
CA ALA A 121 1.26 8.48 -0.09
C ALA A 121 0.78 8.99 1.28
N TRP A 122 -0.39 8.53 1.72
CA TRP A 122 -0.97 8.86 3.03
C TRP A 122 -0.06 8.46 4.20
N LEU A 123 0.50 7.24 4.18
CA LEU A 123 1.43 6.74 5.19
C LEU A 123 2.71 7.57 5.24
N ARG A 124 3.23 7.97 4.08
CA ARG A 124 4.44 8.81 3.98
C ARG A 124 4.22 10.19 4.56
N ASP A 125 3.11 10.83 4.21
CA ASP A 125 2.75 12.14 4.75
C ASP A 125 2.53 12.07 6.27
N GLY A 126 1.77 11.08 6.74
CA GLY A 126 1.59 10.84 8.18
C GLY A 126 2.91 10.67 8.92
N ARG A 127 3.82 9.86 8.36
CA ARG A 127 5.14 9.62 8.95
C ARG A 127 6.02 10.87 8.94
N GLN A 128 6.05 11.62 7.85
CA GLN A 128 6.78 12.89 7.77
C GLN A 128 6.28 13.87 8.84
N ARG A 129 4.96 14.10 8.90
CA ARG A 129 4.37 15.04 9.86
C ARG A 129 4.64 14.62 11.30
N THR A 130 4.51 13.32 11.60
CA THR A 130 4.78 12.77 12.93
C THR A 130 6.25 12.97 13.32
N VAL A 131 7.20 12.57 12.48
CA VAL A 131 8.63 12.71 12.78
C VAL A 131 9.06 14.16 12.90
N ARG A 132 8.50 15.05 12.06
CA ARG A 132 8.77 16.49 12.16
C ARG A 132 8.28 17.06 13.50
N ALA A 133 7.06 16.74 13.91
CA ALA A 133 6.52 17.20 15.19
C ALA A 133 7.32 16.66 16.39
N LEU A 134 7.82 15.42 16.32
CA LEU A 134 8.68 14.87 17.36
C LEU A 134 10.03 15.62 17.47
N LEU A 135 10.64 15.97 16.33
CA LEU A 135 11.88 16.76 16.26
C LEU A 135 11.71 18.23 16.69
N ASP A 136 10.52 18.80 16.48
CA ASP A 136 10.17 20.13 16.97
C ASP A 136 9.86 20.12 18.49
N GLY A 137 9.76 18.92 19.09
CA GLY A 137 9.49 18.69 20.50
C GLY A 137 10.74 18.29 21.30
N PRO A 138 10.61 17.40 22.31
CA PRO A 138 11.71 17.06 23.21
C PRO A 138 12.67 15.99 22.67
N TYR A 139 12.37 15.39 21.52
CA TYR A 139 13.13 14.26 21.00
C TYR A 139 14.18 14.71 19.99
N ASP A 140 15.39 14.15 20.11
CA ASP A 140 16.41 14.34 19.09
C ASP A 140 16.36 13.26 17.99
N ARG A 141 17.23 13.39 16.99
CA ARG A 141 17.31 12.42 15.89
C ARG A 141 17.75 11.04 16.34
N SER A 142 18.56 10.95 17.39
CA SER A 142 19.06 9.71 17.97
C SER A 142 17.92 8.98 18.66
N ASP A 143 17.13 9.66 19.49
CA ASP A 143 15.96 9.10 20.18
C ASP A 143 14.97 8.48 19.19
N ILE A 144 14.61 9.25 18.17
CA ILE A 144 13.68 8.81 17.12
C ILE A 144 14.31 7.69 16.28
N GLY A 145 15.60 7.80 15.95
CA GLY A 145 16.35 6.79 15.20
C GLY A 145 16.33 5.44 15.90
N THR A 146 16.66 5.42 17.19
CA THR A 146 16.59 4.22 18.04
C THR A 146 15.17 3.68 18.12
N ALA A 147 14.17 4.53 18.33
CA ALA A 147 12.77 4.09 18.44
C ALA A 147 12.23 3.47 17.13
N LEU A 148 12.68 3.96 15.98
CA LEU A 148 12.25 3.48 14.66
C LEU A 148 13.17 2.44 14.04
N ASP A 149 14.29 2.12 14.70
CA ASP A 149 15.38 1.28 14.18
C ASP A 149 15.90 1.76 12.82
N VAL A 150 16.21 3.06 12.73
CA VAL A 150 16.77 3.70 11.53
C VAL A 150 17.87 4.70 11.90
N SER A 151 18.74 5.01 10.94
CA SER A 151 19.81 5.99 11.16
C SER A 151 19.28 7.42 11.35
N ASN A 152 20.05 8.28 12.03
CA ASN A 152 19.76 9.71 12.20
C ASN A 152 19.59 10.44 10.85
N GLN A 153 20.36 10.03 9.84
CA GLN A 153 20.19 10.53 8.47
C GLN A 153 18.81 10.15 7.92
N ARG A 154 18.37 8.91 8.15
CA ARG A 154 17.06 8.46 7.71
C ARG A 154 15.93 9.21 8.41
N VAL A 155 16.07 9.52 9.70
CA VAL A 155 15.13 10.41 10.42
C VAL A 155 15.05 11.78 9.75
N SER A 156 16.19 12.36 9.40
CA SER A 156 16.26 13.64 8.70
C SER A 156 15.61 13.61 7.32
N ASP A 157 15.85 12.54 6.55
CA ASP A 157 15.22 12.34 5.24
C ASP A 157 13.70 12.26 5.36
N ILE A 158 13.19 11.56 6.38
CA ILE A 158 11.75 11.44 6.64
C ILE A 158 11.15 12.82 6.95
N ALA A 159 11.76 13.58 7.86
CA ALA A 159 11.29 14.91 8.25
C ALA A 159 11.28 15.88 7.05
N ALA A 160 12.29 15.79 6.19
CA ALA A 160 12.39 16.57 4.95
C ALA A 160 11.40 16.13 3.85
N GLY A 161 10.69 15.02 4.03
CA GLY A 161 9.84 14.43 3.00
C GLY A 161 10.64 13.82 1.84
N HIS A 162 11.94 13.55 2.04
CA HIS A 162 12.78 12.94 1.02
C HIS A 162 12.41 11.48 0.80
N LEU A 163 11.93 11.24 -0.42
CA LEU A 163 11.59 9.93 -0.95
C LEU A 163 12.84 9.05 -1.00
N GLY A 164 12.78 7.89 -0.33
CA GLY A 164 13.82 6.88 -0.43
C GLY A 164 14.07 6.43 -1.89
N PRO A 165 15.20 5.78 -2.19
CA PRO A 165 15.64 5.45 -3.55
C PRO A 165 14.58 4.80 -4.45
N TRP A 166 13.71 3.98 -3.85
CA TRP A 166 12.64 3.26 -4.55
C TRP A 166 11.59 4.17 -5.20
N ALA A 167 11.31 5.35 -4.62
CA ALA A 167 10.34 6.30 -5.16
C ALA A 167 10.92 7.26 -6.22
N ARG A 168 12.26 7.44 -6.25
CA ARG A 168 12.94 8.15 -7.35
C ARG A 168 12.81 7.41 -8.69
N GLY A 169 12.69 6.08 -8.66
CA GLY A 169 12.50 5.25 -9.85
C GLY A 169 11.13 5.42 -10.52
N GLN A 170 10.07 5.77 -9.78
CA GLN A 170 8.76 6.05 -10.37
C GLN A 170 8.60 7.52 -10.78
N ALA A 171 9.14 8.48 -10.01
CA ALA A 171 9.13 9.89 -10.37
C ALA A 171 9.92 10.21 -11.65
N ARG A 172 11.01 9.47 -11.91
CA ARG A 172 11.76 9.58 -13.19
C ARG A 172 11.00 9.05 -14.40
N LYS A 173 10.01 8.17 -14.21
CA LYS A 173 9.16 7.64 -15.31
C LYS A 173 7.97 8.55 -15.65
N ALA A 174 7.67 9.55 -14.82
CA ALA A 174 6.54 10.46 -14.99
C ALA A 174 6.94 11.88 -15.49
N ARG A 175 8.23 12.14 -15.74
CA ARG A 175 8.65 13.34 -16.46
C ARG A 175 8.57 13.07 -17.96
N PRO A 176 7.79 13.84 -18.75
CA PRO A 176 8.03 13.90 -20.19
C PRO A 176 9.46 14.38 -20.39
N GLN A 177 10.21 13.67 -21.23
CA GLN A 177 11.51 14.16 -21.69
C GLN A 177 11.23 15.46 -22.44
N ALA A 178 11.80 16.56 -21.93
CA ALA A 178 11.92 17.81 -22.68
C ALA A 178 13.15 17.71 -23.59
#